data_AF-A0A1Q3F063-F1
#
_entry.id   AF-A0A1Q3F063-F1
#
_cell.length_a   1.000
_cell.length_b   1.000
_cell.length_c   1.000
_cell.angle_alpha   90.00
_cell.angle_beta   90.00
_cell.angle_gamma   90.00
#
_symmetry.space_group_name_H-M   'P 1'
#
loop_
_entity.id
_entity.type
_entity.pdbx_description
1 polymer ?
#
loop_
_entity_poly.entity_id
_entity_poly.type
_entity_poly.pdbx_seq_one_letter_code
_entity_poly.pdbx_strand_id
1 'polypeptide(L)'
;MNLSTSAPPATPSTSTAPPPPPQPEPSGPPSPPPKLHDVLLAKFLAKGIPTADVTVYRDFVLQHDALLEVLELKKCNRTAVQVREAGNQLFLEKKYDEALEKYNESICYAEFSSEHLGMGYANRSAVYFDQGEYEFALYNIVLARKHNFPEELRSQLLQREMNCREKIIAGQSKIAGQVPPSSRIGLNVEVNARLPFVAKGIAMKYYPEFGRGLVAEKDFNTGDVILDEKPMLMAVEHGLRYSVCSYCTAAFRRSLIPCPNCVSCMYCSEKCLEMDHRFTHRFECGIMERLRNASFNTSIITSRLFFYGLTLFGDNLQLMMKSCWDTFNSGGNPFDLDYTQYDPLEEFKTMHKVKFRLPKANIEHHYRMCAALHYAVFMKHPLVQSLVVGKTYQGFMLQCLLNYTRVVFFLMKDTVVDARDRVVSFLSPIATIFNHSCDPNVLIIPRASRIVSVILRPVRKGEQLTSTYGPTWWDVPNLALTFDCRCVVCVLGKKGSDWCPAGRQLAPEAIRDLKRVCDLADEVARLNAAQQFIQRYAALYPEANLGGMVKLFGMLLIYVTCCETDARDQMRVLSVGII
;
A
#
# COMPACT_ATOMS: atom_id res chain seq x y z
N MET A 1 -11.00 88.45 26.31
CA MET A 1 -9.56 88.31 26.59
C MET A 1 -9.14 86.92 26.18
N ASN A 2 -8.02 86.85 25.45
CA ASN A 2 -7.40 85.65 24.90
C ASN A 2 -7.10 84.58 25.96
N LEU A 3 -7.04 83.32 25.51
CA LEU A 3 -6.02 82.28 25.78
C LEU A 3 -6.58 80.97 25.20
N SER A 4 -6.21 80.57 23.98
CA SER A 4 -5.02 79.76 23.65
C SER A 4 -5.04 78.36 24.28
N THR A 5 -5.62 77.38 23.59
CA THR A 5 -5.38 75.95 23.81
C THR A 5 -4.78 75.34 22.55
N SER A 6 -3.48 75.09 22.58
CA SER A 6 -2.74 74.37 21.54
C SER A 6 -3.03 72.87 21.60
N ALA A 7 -3.57 72.33 20.51
CA ALA A 7 -3.69 70.90 20.25
C ALA A 7 -2.32 70.29 19.85
N PRO A 8 -2.02 69.03 20.22
CA PRO A 8 -0.80 68.34 19.80
C PRO A 8 -0.85 67.96 18.31
N PRO A 9 0.32 67.79 17.66
CA PRO A 9 0.44 67.68 16.21
C PRO A 9 -0.02 66.32 15.68
N ALA A 10 -0.69 66.37 14.53
CA ALA A 10 -1.06 65.21 13.72
C ALA A 10 0.20 64.48 13.22
N THR A 11 0.22 63.16 13.41
CA THR A 11 1.20 62.26 12.80
C THR A 11 0.93 62.13 11.29
N PRO A 12 1.97 61.99 10.46
CA PRO A 12 1.85 62.03 9.02
C PRO A 12 1.16 60.77 8.48
N SER A 13 0.18 60.97 7.60
CA SER A 13 -0.49 59.94 6.82
C SER A 13 0.52 59.25 5.89
N THR A 14 0.94 58.04 6.25
CA THR A 14 1.66 57.15 5.33
C THR A 14 0.67 56.60 4.30
N SER A 15 0.71 57.19 3.11
CA SER A 15 0.20 56.62 1.88
C SER A 15 0.80 55.23 1.67
N THR A 16 0.06 54.19 2.04
CA THR A 16 0.40 52.80 1.70
C THR A 16 -0.10 52.53 0.28
N ALA A 17 0.85 52.34 -0.64
CA ALA A 17 0.54 51.88 -1.99
C ALA A 17 -0.19 50.53 -1.93
N PRO A 18 -1.15 50.26 -2.84
CA PRO A 18 -1.81 48.96 -2.89
C PRO A 18 -0.76 47.86 -3.13
N PRO A 19 -0.95 46.66 -2.53
CA PRO A 19 -0.04 45.55 -2.73
C PRO A 19 0.05 45.20 -4.22
N PRO A 20 1.24 44.80 -4.71
CA PRO A 20 1.37 44.36 -6.09
C PRO A 20 0.42 43.18 -6.36
N PRO A 21 -0.14 43.07 -7.57
CA PRO A 21 -0.99 41.94 -7.92
C PRO A 21 -0.24 40.63 -7.66
N PRO A 22 -0.93 39.58 -7.19
CA PRO A 22 -0.30 38.29 -6.93
C PRO A 22 0.43 37.84 -8.20
N GLN A 23 1.70 37.47 -8.05
CA GLN A 23 2.44 36.88 -9.16
C GLN A 23 1.68 35.64 -9.65
N PRO A 24 1.63 35.39 -10.97
CA PRO A 24 1.03 34.16 -11.48
C PRO A 24 1.71 33.00 -10.76
N GLU A 25 0.92 32.13 -10.12
CA GLU A 25 1.43 30.87 -9.59
C GLU A 25 2.25 30.18 -10.70
N PRO A 26 3.46 29.67 -10.40
CA PRO A 26 4.20 28.91 -11.38
C PRO A 26 3.27 27.81 -11.87
N SER A 27 2.98 27.82 -13.17
CA SER A 27 2.11 26.84 -13.81
C SER A 27 2.54 25.47 -13.32
N GLY A 28 1.70 24.83 -12.50
CA GLY A 28 1.96 23.49 -11.99
C GLY A 28 2.31 22.57 -13.17
N PRO A 29 3.05 21.48 -12.92
CA PRO A 29 3.33 20.51 -13.97
C PRO A 29 2.03 20.20 -14.72
N PRO A 30 2.06 20.16 -16.07
CA PRO A 30 0.86 19.97 -16.87
C PRO A 30 0.10 18.76 -16.33
N SER A 31 -1.22 18.91 -16.13
CA SER A 31 -2.06 17.82 -15.65
C SER A 31 -1.79 16.59 -16.51
N PRO A 32 -1.51 15.42 -15.91
CA PRO A 32 -1.22 14.22 -16.68
C PRO A 32 -2.39 13.96 -17.65
N PRO A 33 -2.12 13.46 -18.87
CA PRO A 33 -3.18 13.18 -19.81
C PRO A 33 -4.22 12.25 -19.16
N PRO A 34 -5.52 12.46 -19.44
CA PRO A 34 -6.58 11.65 -18.84
C PRO A 34 -6.35 10.17 -19.15
N LYS A 35 -6.54 9.30 -18.16
CA LYS A 35 -6.37 7.85 -18.33
C LYS A 35 -7.37 7.35 -19.38
N LEU A 36 -7.01 6.30 -20.14
CA LEU A 36 -7.86 5.75 -21.20
C LEU A 36 -9.25 5.36 -20.67
N HIS A 37 -9.30 4.82 -19.45
CA HIS A 37 -10.52 4.54 -18.72
C HIS A 37 -11.50 5.73 -18.73
N ASP A 38 -11.03 6.91 -18.32
CA ASP A 38 -11.88 8.10 -18.15
C ASP A 38 -12.30 8.65 -19.52
N VAL A 39 -11.41 8.60 -20.51
CA VAL A 39 -11.69 9.00 -21.88
C VAL A 39 -12.80 8.13 -22.50
N LEU A 40 -12.67 6.80 -22.39
CA LEU A 40 -13.67 5.88 -22.94
C LEU A 40 -14.98 5.97 -22.16
N LEU A 41 -14.93 6.09 -20.84
CA LEU A 41 -16.11 6.22 -20.02
C LEU A 41 -16.90 7.49 -20.37
N ALA A 42 -16.24 8.63 -20.50
CA ALA A 42 -16.88 9.88 -20.91
C ALA A 42 -17.54 9.74 -22.30
N LYS A 43 -16.84 9.14 -23.28
CA LYS A 43 -17.39 8.86 -24.61
C LYS A 43 -18.60 7.91 -24.57
N PHE A 44 -18.56 6.91 -23.69
CA PHE A 44 -19.65 5.96 -23.53
C PHE A 44 -20.89 6.64 -22.93
N LEU A 45 -20.71 7.39 -21.84
CA LEU A 45 -21.81 8.08 -21.15
C LEU A 45 -22.46 9.16 -22.01
N ALA A 46 -21.71 9.81 -22.89
CA ALA A 46 -22.23 10.77 -23.86
C ALA A 46 -23.27 10.15 -24.83
N LYS A 47 -23.33 8.82 -24.96
CA LYS A 47 -24.36 8.11 -25.75
C LYS A 47 -25.69 7.95 -25.01
N GLY A 48 -25.78 8.33 -23.74
CA GLY A 48 -27.03 8.30 -22.98
C GLY A 48 -27.52 6.90 -22.61
N ILE A 49 -26.62 5.94 -22.33
CA ILE A 49 -26.97 4.54 -22.02
C ILE A 49 -26.69 4.22 -20.52
N PRO A 50 -27.57 4.61 -19.59
CA PRO A 50 -27.29 4.55 -18.14
C PRO A 50 -27.34 3.15 -17.51
N THR A 51 -27.86 2.12 -18.19
CA THR A 51 -28.13 0.80 -17.58
C THR A 51 -27.77 -0.39 -18.47
N ALA A 52 -26.71 -0.27 -19.28
CA ALA A 52 -26.29 -1.34 -20.17
C ALA A 52 -25.62 -2.51 -19.42
N ASP A 53 -25.80 -3.73 -19.94
CA ASP A 53 -25.01 -4.89 -19.54
C ASP A 53 -23.51 -4.68 -19.84
N VAL A 54 -22.63 -5.35 -19.09
CA VAL A 54 -21.18 -5.23 -19.28
C VAL A 54 -20.72 -5.64 -20.68
N THR A 55 -21.47 -6.51 -21.38
CA THR A 55 -21.18 -6.84 -22.79
C THR A 55 -21.25 -5.61 -23.70
N VAL A 56 -22.13 -4.65 -23.42
CA VAL A 56 -22.23 -3.40 -24.20
C VAL A 56 -21.00 -2.52 -24.00
N TYR A 57 -20.43 -2.50 -22.79
CA TYR A 57 -19.15 -1.83 -22.51
C TYR A 57 -18.00 -2.53 -23.24
N ARG A 58 -17.95 -3.87 -23.19
CA ARG A 58 -16.97 -4.66 -23.93
C ARG A 58 -17.03 -4.33 -25.42
N ASP A 59 -18.22 -4.40 -26.01
CA ASP A 59 -18.39 -4.17 -27.45
C ASP A 59 -18.00 -2.73 -27.82
N PHE A 60 -18.32 -1.75 -26.96
CA PHE A 60 -17.86 -0.38 -27.12
C PHE A 60 -16.33 -0.25 -27.05
N VAL A 61 -15.67 -0.89 -26.09
CA VAL A 61 -14.21 -0.89 -25.97
C VAL A 61 -13.56 -1.54 -27.21
N LEU A 62 -14.10 -2.67 -27.67
CA LEU A 62 -13.60 -3.37 -28.87
C LEU A 62 -13.79 -2.56 -30.16
N GLN A 63 -14.84 -1.73 -30.26
CA GLN A 63 -14.99 -0.77 -31.35
C GLN A 63 -13.92 0.33 -31.33
N HIS A 64 -13.27 0.55 -30.19
CA HIS A 64 -12.21 1.53 -30.00
C HIS A 64 -10.85 0.86 -29.73
N ASP A 65 -10.65 -0.37 -30.21
CA ASP A 65 -9.45 -1.18 -29.94
C ASP A 65 -8.15 -0.48 -30.33
N ALA A 66 -8.17 0.40 -31.34
CA ALA A 66 -7.02 1.21 -31.73
C ALA A 66 -6.48 2.10 -30.58
N LEU A 67 -7.32 2.49 -29.61
CA LEU A 67 -6.88 3.25 -28.43
C LEU A 67 -6.18 2.38 -27.38
N LEU A 68 -6.31 1.05 -27.48
CA LEU A 68 -5.60 0.08 -26.64
C LEU A 68 -4.24 -0.29 -27.22
N GLU A 69 -3.95 0.04 -28.48
CA GLU A 69 -2.67 -0.28 -29.10
C GLU A 69 -1.56 0.64 -28.59
N VAL A 70 -0.81 0.12 -27.62
CA VAL A 70 0.39 0.73 -27.06
C VAL A 70 1.58 -0.20 -27.35
N LEU A 71 2.70 0.38 -27.75
CA LEU A 71 3.94 -0.38 -27.95
C LEU A 71 4.44 -0.90 -26.60
N GLU A 72 4.54 -2.22 -26.49
CA GLU A 72 5.10 -2.87 -25.31
C GLU A 72 6.61 -2.62 -25.22
N LEU A 73 7.04 -2.15 -24.05
CA LEU A 73 8.44 -1.89 -23.77
C LEU A 73 9.17 -3.21 -23.56
N LYS A 74 10.33 -3.32 -24.21
CA LYS A 74 11.21 -4.49 -24.14
C LYS A 74 12.49 -4.13 -23.41
N LYS A 75 13.15 -5.15 -22.88
CA LYS A 75 14.51 -5.01 -22.38
C LYS A 75 15.40 -4.47 -23.50
N CYS A 76 16.27 -3.51 -23.15
CA CYS A 76 17.15 -2.81 -24.04
C CYS A 76 18.38 -2.34 -23.29
N ASN A 77 19.54 -2.93 -23.61
CA ASN A 77 20.82 -2.58 -23.00
C ASN A 77 21.18 -1.10 -23.16
N ARG A 78 20.88 -0.50 -24.33
CA ARG A 78 21.09 0.93 -24.55
C ARG A 78 20.30 1.79 -23.57
N THR A 79 19.02 1.47 -23.35
CA THR A 79 18.19 2.18 -22.37
C THR A 79 18.69 1.92 -20.95
N ALA A 80 19.09 0.70 -20.62
CA ALA A 80 19.69 0.37 -19.33
C ALA A 80 20.92 1.25 -19.04
N VAL A 81 21.82 1.43 -20.01
CA VAL A 81 22.98 2.31 -19.88
C VAL A 81 22.58 3.76 -19.62
N GLN A 82 21.66 4.32 -20.42
CA GLN A 82 21.19 5.71 -20.25
C GLN A 82 20.57 5.94 -18.87
N VAL A 83 19.74 5.01 -18.41
CA VAL A 83 19.12 5.10 -17.08
C VAL A 83 20.16 4.94 -15.96
N ARG A 84 21.13 4.05 -16.12
CA ARG A 84 22.24 3.88 -15.17
C ARG A 84 23.09 5.14 -15.06
N GLU A 85 23.36 5.82 -16.17
CA GLU A 85 24.07 7.10 -16.18
C GLU A 85 23.31 8.18 -15.41
N ALA A 86 21.98 8.26 -15.56
CA ALA A 86 21.17 9.14 -14.72
C ALA A 86 21.24 8.76 -13.23
N GLY A 87 21.27 7.46 -12.91
CA GLY A 87 21.53 6.98 -11.55
C GLY A 87 22.90 7.39 -11.01
N ASN A 88 23.94 7.40 -11.86
CA ASN A 88 25.28 7.85 -11.48
C ASN A 88 25.29 9.33 -11.10
N GLN A 89 24.58 10.18 -11.85
CA GLN A 89 24.48 11.61 -11.52
C GLN A 89 23.79 11.82 -10.17
N LEU A 90 22.68 11.13 -9.92
CA LEU A 90 21.99 11.19 -8.63
C LEU A 90 22.85 10.68 -7.47
N PHE A 91 23.66 9.64 -7.71
CA PHE A 91 24.61 9.13 -6.73
C PHE A 91 25.71 10.16 -6.40
N LEU A 92 26.26 10.85 -7.40
CA LEU A 92 27.23 11.94 -7.19
C LEU A 92 26.62 13.11 -6.39
N GLU A 93 25.32 13.38 -6.60
CA GLU A 93 24.55 14.35 -5.82
C GLU A 93 24.14 13.85 -4.42
N LYS A 94 24.53 12.63 -4.04
CA LYS A 94 24.14 11.95 -2.79
C LYS A 94 22.62 11.77 -2.60
N LYS A 95 21.86 11.79 -3.70
CA LYS A 95 20.43 11.47 -3.75
C LYS A 95 20.25 9.95 -3.82
N TYR A 96 20.55 9.28 -2.72
CA TYR A 96 20.71 7.82 -2.68
C TYR A 96 19.42 7.07 -3.04
N ASP A 97 18.27 7.51 -2.53
CA ASP A 97 16.99 6.85 -2.78
C ASP A 97 16.59 6.94 -4.26
N GLU A 98 16.73 8.12 -4.87
CA GLU A 98 16.49 8.32 -6.29
C GLU A 98 17.50 7.56 -7.16
N ALA A 99 18.77 7.50 -6.74
CA ALA A 99 19.79 6.72 -7.43
C ALA A 99 19.45 5.22 -7.43
N LEU A 100 18.99 4.67 -6.30
CA LEU A 100 18.53 3.28 -6.20
C LEU A 100 17.30 3.01 -7.09
N GLU A 101 16.32 3.92 -7.13
CA GLU A 101 15.17 3.82 -8.05
C GLU A 101 15.63 3.79 -9.51
N LYS A 102 16.60 4.63 -9.89
CA LYS A 102 17.17 4.64 -11.25
C LYS A 102 18.02 3.41 -11.57
N TYR A 103 18.82 2.91 -10.63
CA TYR A 103 19.52 1.66 -10.86
C TYR A 103 18.57 0.46 -10.98
N ASN A 104 17.45 0.47 -10.24
CA ASN A 104 16.39 -0.52 -10.39
C ASN A 104 15.71 -0.44 -11.77
N GLU A 105 15.37 0.75 -12.22
CA GLU A 105 14.88 0.97 -13.59
C GLU A 105 15.90 0.45 -14.62
N SER A 106 17.19 0.77 -14.47
CA SER A 106 18.27 0.28 -15.34
C SER A 106 18.33 -1.24 -15.42
N ILE A 107 18.41 -1.95 -14.28
CA ILE A 107 18.47 -3.42 -14.29
C ILE A 107 17.17 -4.04 -14.80
N CYS A 108 16.03 -3.35 -14.66
CA CYS A 108 14.77 -3.78 -15.25
C CYS A 108 14.79 -3.71 -16.78
N TYR A 109 15.45 -2.69 -17.36
CA TYR A 109 15.68 -2.60 -18.80
C TYR A 109 16.81 -3.50 -19.31
N ALA A 110 17.79 -3.86 -18.49
CA ALA A 110 18.91 -4.69 -18.93
C ALA A 110 18.43 -6.05 -19.46
N GLU A 111 19.00 -6.49 -20.57
CA GLU A 111 18.76 -7.83 -21.11
C GLU A 111 19.26 -8.88 -20.12
N PHE A 112 18.55 -10.01 -20.08
CA PHE A 112 18.90 -11.10 -19.17
C PHE A 112 20.32 -11.59 -19.48
N SER A 113 21.14 -11.73 -18.43
CA SER A 113 22.55 -12.10 -18.53
C SER A 113 23.44 -11.12 -19.31
N SER A 114 23.01 -9.89 -19.58
CA SER A 114 23.92 -8.84 -20.06
C SER A 114 24.89 -8.40 -18.95
N GLU A 115 26.08 -7.93 -19.34
CA GLU A 115 27.01 -7.30 -18.38
C GLU A 115 26.40 -6.07 -17.70
N HIS A 116 25.49 -5.37 -18.40
CA HIS A 116 24.82 -4.18 -17.86
C HIS A 116 23.88 -4.49 -16.69
N LEU A 117 23.33 -5.71 -16.64
CA LEU A 117 22.60 -6.19 -15.47
C LEU A 117 23.55 -6.29 -14.26
N GLY A 118 24.71 -6.92 -14.45
CA GLY A 118 25.76 -7.01 -13.43
C GLY A 118 26.28 -5.64 -12.99
N MET A 119 26.53 -4.73 -13.94
CA MET A 119 26.95 -3.36 -13.66
C MET A 119 25.91 -2.60 -12.84
N GLY A 120 24.61 -2.72 -13.16
CA GLY A 120 23.56 -2.06 -12.37
C GLY A 120 23.54 -2.52 -10.90
N TYR A 121 23.75 -3.82 -10.63
CA TYR A 121 23.92 -4.31 -9.26
C TYR A 121 25.21 -3.79 -8.60
N ALA A 122 26.32 -3.71 -9.33
CA ALA A 122 27.56 -3.14 -8.83
C ALA A 122 27.44 -1.62 -8.53
N ASN A 123 26.66 -0.88 -9.30
CA ASN A 123 26.36 0.52 -9.01
C ASN A 123 25.51 0.67 -7.73
N ARG A 124 24.52 -0.21 -7.52
CA ARG A 124 23.77 -0.28 -6.26
C ARG A 124 24.66 -0.59 -5.05
N SER A 125 25.62 -1.50 -5.18
CA SER A 125 26.52 -1.81 -4.06
C SER A 125 27.39 -0.62 -3.65
N ALA A 126 27.70 0.30 -4.57
CA ALA A 126 28.37 1.55 -4.24
C ALA A 126 27.49 2.45 -3.36
N VAL A 127 26.20 2.58 -3.71
CA VAL A 127 25.24 3.37 -2.91
C VAL A 127 25.13 2.82 -1.49
N TYR A 128 24.93 1.50 -1.36
CA TYR A 128 24.80 0.88 -0.03
C TYR A 128 26.09 1.01 0.80
N PHE A 129 27.27 0.92 0.16
CA PHE A 129 28.54 1.13 0.84
C PHE A 129 28.66 2.56 1.40
N ASP A 130 28.36 3.58 0.58
CA ASP A 130 28.37 4.99 1.00
C ASP A 130 27.36 5.29 2.11
N GLN A 131 26.23 4.59 2.11
CA GLN A 131 25.23 4.69 3.15
C GLN A 131 25.58 3.91 4.43
N GLY A 132 26.67 3.14 4.47
CA GLY A 132 27.01 2.29 5.63
C GLY A 132 26.15 1.03 5.78
N GLU A 133 25.42 0.64 4.73
CA GLU A 133 24.58 -0.56 4.64
C GLU A 133 25.40 -1.71 4.01
N TYR A 134 26.50 -2.09 4.64
CA TYR A 134 27.53 -2.95 4.05
C TYR A 134 27.04 -4.34 3.65
N GLU A 135 26.07 -4.89 4.36
CA GLU A 135 25.45 -6.19 4.09
C GLU A 135 24.65 -6.14 2.78
N PHE A 136 23.88 -5.08 2.55
CA PHE A 136 23.23 -4.84 1.26
C PHE A 136 24.24 -4.61 0.15
N ALA A 137 25.36 -3.92 0.42
CA ALA A 137 26.43 -3.77 -0.56
C ALA A 137 27.00 -5.14 -0.98
N LEU A 138 27.30 -6.02 -0.02
CA LEU A 138 27.78 -7.38 -0.29
C LEU A 138 26.76 -8.22 -1.06
N TYR A 139 25.47 -8.13 -0.71
CA TYR A 139 24.41 -8.83 -1.45
C TYR A 139 24.35 -8.42 -2.92
N ASN A 140 24.50 -7.13 -3.18
CA ASN A 140 24.53 -6.59 -4.53
C ASN A 140 25.81 -6.97 -5.29
N ILE A 141 26.94 -7.14 -4.59
CA ILE A 141 28.17 -7.69 -5.18
C ILE A 141 27.96 -9.14 -5.63
N VAL A 142 27.29 -9.96 -4.82
CA VAL A 142 26.94 -11.34 -5.18
C VAL A 142 26.01 -11.37 -6.41
N LEU A 143 24.99 -10.51 -6.44
CA LEU A 143 24.11 -10.37 -7.61
C LEU A 143 24.89 -9.92 -8.85
N ALA A 144 25.79 -8.95 -8.73
CA ALA A 144 26.62 -8.50 -9.84
C ALA A 144 27.43 -9.67 -10.44
N ARG A 145 28.09 -10.46 -9.59
CA ARG A 145 28.87 -11.64 -10.00
C ARG A 145 28.02 -12.72 -10.68
N LYS A 146 26.79 -12.94 -10.22
CA LYS A 146 25.83 -13.88 -10.84
C LYS A 146 25.45 -13.46 -12.26
N HIS A 147 25.59 -12.19 -12.63
CA HIS A 147 25.09 -11.62 -13.88
C HIS A 147 26.18 -10.98 -14.75
N ASN A 148 27.15 -11.78 -15.20
CA ASN A 148 28.14 -11.43 -16.23
C ASN A 148 28.87 -10.09 -16.02
N PHE A 149 29.18 -9.75 -14.77
CA PHE A 149 29.92 -8.53 -14.46
C PHE A 149 31.30 -8.50 -15.16
N PRO A 150 31.70 -7.36 -15.80
CA PRO A 150 32.94 -7.27 -16.60
C PRO A 150 34.20 -7.66 -15.83
N GLU A 151 35.09 -8.42 -16.48
CA GLU A 151 36.33 -8.92 -15.88
C GLU A 151 37.25 -7.77 -15.43
N GLU A 152 37.34 -6.74 -16.26
CA GLU A 152 38.22 -5.58 -16.10
C GLU A 152 37.89 -4.77 -14.84
N LEU A 153 36.65 -4.85 -14.37
CA LEU A 153 36.14 -4.13 -13.20
C LEU A 153 36.12 -4.99 -11.93
N ARG A 154 36.47 -6.28 -12.00
CA ARG A 154 36.38 -7.20 -10.85
C ARG A 154 37.24 -6.80 -9.67
N SER A 155 38.41 -6.23 -9.91
CA SER A 155 39.31 -5.73 -8.87
C SER A 155 38.64 -4.65 -8.00
N GLN A 156 37.90 -3.72 -8.63
CA GLN A 156 37.16 -2.67 -7.93
C GLN A 156 36.03 -3.26 -7.07
N LEU A 157 35.31 -4.25 -7.61
CA LEU A 157 34.23 -4.93 -6.90
C LEU A 157 34.76 -5.74 -5.72
N LEU A 158 35.90 -6.42 -5.88
CA LEU A 158 36.59 -7.16 -4.81
C LEU A 158 37.09 -6.23 -3.71
N GLN A 159 37.69 -5.09 -4.07
CA GLN A 159 38.12 -4.09 -3.09
C GLN A 159 36.93 -3.58 -2.26
N ARG A 160 35.78 -3.30 -2.90
CA ARG A 160 34.56 -2.91 -2.18
C ARG A 160 34.08 -4.01 -1.24
N GLU A 161 34.11 -5.28 -1.66
CA GLU A 161 33.78 -6.41 -0.79
C GLU A 161 34.68 -6.45 0.45
N MET A 162 36.01 -6.35 0.28
CA MET A 162 36.96 -6.35 1.38
C MET A 162 36.66 -5.20 2.35
N ASN A 163 36.48 -3.99 1.83
CA ASN A 163 36.14 -2.83 2.63
C ASN A 163 34.81 -3.03 3.40
N CYS A 164 33.78 -3.60 2.77
CA CYS A 164 32.53 -3.92 3.46
C CYS A 164 32.78 -4.87 4.65
N ARG A 165 33.53 -5.96 4.43
CA ARG A 165 33.82 -6.96 5.47
C ARG A 165 34.60 -6.34 6.63
N GLU A 166 35.62 -5.54 6.34
CA GLU A 166 36.39 -4.81 7.36
C GLU A 166 35.50 -3.89 8.19
N LYS A 167 34.61 -3.13 7.54
CA LYS A 167 33.68 -2.22 8.22
C LYS A 167 32.67 -2.97 9.11
N ILE A 168 32.19 -4.12 8.66
CA ILE A 168 31.30 -4.98 9.45
C ILE A 168 32.04 -5.51 10.69
N ILE A 169 33.25 -6.05 10.51
CA ILE A 169 34.09 -6.58 11.62
C ILE A 169 34.41 -5.48 12.63
N ALA A 170 34.66 -4.25 12.16
CA ALA A 170 34.91 -3.10 13.01
C ALA A 170 33.65 -2.55 13.72
N GLY A 171 32.47 -3.18 13.55
CA GLY A 171 31.22 -2.72 14.16
C GLY A 171 30.69 -1.40 13.58
N GLN A 172 31.12 -1.02 12.37
CA GLN A 172 30.77 0.25 11.73
C GLN A 172 29.53 0.15 10.84
N SER A 173 28.95 -1.06 10.72
CA SER A 173 27.68 -1.25 10.01
C SER A 173 26.55 -0.52 10.73
N LYS A 174 25.63 0.07 9.96
CA LYS A 174 24.37 0.61 10.50
C LYS A 174 23.55 -0.43 11.28
N ILE A 175 23.82 -1.72 11.09
CA ILE A 175 23.20 -2.83 11.83
C ILE A 175 23.59 -2.83 13.32
N ALA A 176 24.82 -2.44 13.65
CA ALA A 176 25.41 -2.55 15.00
C ALA A 176 24.86 -1.47 15.94
N GLY A 177 23.57 -1.57 16.29
CA GLY A 177 22.92 -0.68 17.26
C GLY A 177 21.42 -0.45 17.04
N GLN A 178 20.84 -0.90 15.93
CA GLN A 178 19.45 -0.60 15.56
C GLN A 178 18.47 -1.78 15.64
N VAL A 179 18.85 -2.94 16.16
CA VAL A 179 17.89 -4.03 16.40
C VAL A 179 17.17 -3.75 17.71
N PRO A 180 15.93 -3.21 17.73
CA PRO A 180 15.15 -3.21 18.97
C PRO A 180 15.02 -4.67 19.43
N PRO A 181 15.40 -5.01 20.68
CA PRO A 181 15.49 -6.40 21.16
C PRO A 181 14.17 -7.17 21.30
N SER A 182 13.07 -6.79 20.63
CA SER A 182 11.77 -7.40 20.86
C SER A 182 10.83 -7.20 19.69
N SER A 183 10.17 -8.27 19.26
CA SER A 183 8.99 -8.26 18.38
C SER A 183 7.83 -7.50 19.06
N ARG A 184 7.84 -6.16 19.02
CA ARG A 184 6.80 -5.34 19.68
C ARG A 184 5.52 -5.27 18.87
N ILE A 185 5.63 -5.46 17.56
CA ILE A 185 4.51 -5.40 16.61
C ILE A 185 4.10 -6.83 16.17
N GLY A 186 4.33 -7.83 17.01
CA GLY A 186 3.83 -9.20 16.83
C GLY A 186 2.60 -9.44 17.71
N LEU A 187 1.80 -10.47 17.39
CA LEU A 187 0.66 -10.87 18.22
C LEU A 187 1.12 -11.09 19.67
N ASN A 188 0.51 -10.35 20.60
CA ASN A 188 0.87 -10.32 22.02
C ASN A 188 -0.30 -10.74 22.93
N VAL A 189 -1.36 -11.30 22.35
CA VAL A 189 -2.55 -11.82 23.02
C VAL A 189 -2.80 -13.27 22.63
N GLU A 190 -3.65 -13.97 23.38
CA GLU A 190 -4.12 -15.31 23.00
C GLU A 190 -4.77 -15.26 21.60
N VAL A 191 -4.33 -16.14 20.71
CA VAL A 191 -4.80 -16.21 19.32
C VAL A 191 -5.99 -17.14 19.16
N ASN A 192 -6.77 -16.93 18.10
CA ASN A 192 -7.86 -17.82 17.73
C ASN A 192 -7.29 -19.17 17.25
N ALA A 193 -7.81 -20.27 17.77
CA ALA A 193 -7.31 -21.62 17.47
C ALA A 193 -7.39 -21.99 15.98
N ARG A 194 -8.41 -21.52 15.25
CA ARG A 194 -8.58 -21.75 13.80
C ARG A 194 -7.94 -20.66 12.94
N LEU A 195 -7.71 -19.48 13.51
CA LEU A 195 -7.13 -18.31 12.83
C LEU A 195 -5.91 -17.83 13.64
N PRO A 196 -4.76 -18.52 13.59
CA PRO A 196 -3.62 -18.23 14.47
C PRO A 196 -2.96 -16.87 14.22
N PHE A 197 -3.41 -16.14 13.21
CA PHE A 197 -3.00 -14.76 12.90
C PHE A 197 -3.99 -13.70 13.42
N VAL A 198 -5.07 -14.09 14.09
CA VAL A 198 -6.11 -13.21 14.66
C VAL A 198 -6.19 -13.46 16.16
N ALA A 199 -6.40 -12.41 16.95
CA ALA A 199 -6.67 -12.55 18.37
C ALA A 199 -7.96 -13.33 18.66
N LYS A 200 -7.94 -14.14 19.72
CA LYS A 200 -9.13 -14.81 20.25
C LYS A 200 -10.11 -13.77 20.78
N GLY A 201 -11.40 -13.97 20.50
CA GLY A 201 -12.47 -13.05 20.89
C GLY A 201 -12.69 -11.93 19.89
N ILE A 202 -12.37 -12.17 18.61
CA ILE A 202 -12.78 -11.34 17.48
C ILE A 202 -13.68 -12.19 16.59
N ALA A 203 -14.81 -11.62 16.17
CA ALA A 203 -15.72 -12.24 15.24
C ALA A 203 -16.20 -11.23 14.18
N MET A 204 -16.70 -11.74 13.05
CA MET A 204 -17.43 -10.93 12.08
C MET A 204 -18.92 -10.90 12.43
N LYS A 205 -19.55 -9.73 12.36
CA LYS A 205 -21.01 -9.54 12.45
C LYS A 205 -21.53 -8.70 11.28
N TYR A 206 -22.84 -8.80 11.06
CA TYR A 206 -23.55 -7.92 10.14
C TYR A 206 -24.28 -6.83 10.93
N TYR A 207 -23.88 -5.58 10.71
CA TYR A 207 -24.54 -4.40 11.20
C TYR A 207 -25.57 -3.92 10.16
N PRO A 208 -26.83 -3.63 10.54
CA PRO A 208 -27.86 -3.20 9.60
C PRO A 208 -27.47 -1.97 8.77
N GLU A 209 -26.78 -1.00 9.38
CA GLU A 209 -26.37 0.22 8.67
C GLU A 209 -25.06 0.04 7.87
N PHE A 210 -24.09 -0.68 8.43
CA PHE A 210 -22.70 -0.73 7.93
C PHE A 210 -22.34 -1.98 7.12
N GLY A 211 -23.21 -3.00 7.10
CA GLY A 211 -22.89 -4.28 6.50
C GLY A 211 -21.97 -5.09 7.40
N ARG A 212 -20.94 -5.74 6.83
CA ARG A 212 -20.01 -6.57 7.61
C ARG A 212 -19.10 -5.69 8.48
N GLY A 213 -18.74 -6.15 9.67
CA GLY A 213 -17.78 -5.49 10.54
C GLY A 213 -17.24 -6.45 11.60
N LEU A 214 -16.12 -6.10 12.21
CA LEU A 214 -15.51 -6.88 13.29
C LEU A 214 -16.05 -6.44 14.65
N VAL A 215 -16.25 -7.38 15.56
CA VAL A 215 -16.72 -7.13 16.93
C VAL A 215 -15.76 -7.76 17.93
N ALA A 216 -15.58 -7.10 19.07
CA ALA A 216 -14.88 -7.65 20.22
C ALA A 216 -15.84 -8.54 21.05
N GLU A 217 -15.50 -9.80 21.26
CA GLU A 217 -16.25 -10.75 22.13
C GLU A 217 -15.69 -10.80 23.56
N LYS A 218 -14.58 -10.11 23.79
CA LYS A 218 -13.94 -9.85 25.08
C LYS A 218 -13.37 -8.43 25.10
N ASP A 219 -12.88 -8.00 26.25
CA ASP A 219 -12.18 -6.73 26.36
C ASP A 219 -10.76 -6.82 25.77
N PHE A 220 -10.30 -5.74 25.17
CA PHE A 220 -8.92 -5.56 24.68
C PHE A 220 -8.31 -4.29 25.26
N ASN A 221 -7.00 -4.34 25.49
CA ASN A 221 -6.22 -3.24 26.04
C ASN A 221 -5.50 -2.45 24.94
N THR A 222 -5.15 -1.20 25.25
CA THR A 222 -4.29 -0.38 24.39
C THR A 222 -2.98 -1.11 24.12
N GLY A 223 -2.59 -1.18 22.83
CA GLY A 223 -1.38 -1.85 22.38
C GLY A 223 -1.51 -3.37 22.18
N ASP A 224 -2.69 -3.96 22.41
CA ASP A 224 -2.95 -5.33 21.97
C ASP A 224 -2.82 -5.40 20.45
N VAL A 225 -1.96 -6.29 19.97
CA VAL A 225 -1.81 -6.61 18.55
C VAL A 225 -2.80 -7.72 18.23
N ILE A 226 -3.84 -7.39 17.49
CA ILE A 226 -5.02 -8.24 17.33
C ILE A 226 -5.11 -8.95 15.97
N LEU A 227 -4.28 -8.55 15.02
CA LEU A 227 -4.18 -9.16 13.70
C LEU A 227 -2.73 -9.07 13.22
N ASP A 228 -2.22 -10.15 12.65
CA ASP A 228 -0.97 -10.17 11.87
C ASP A 228 -1.20 -11.01 10.60
N GLU A 229 -1.86 -10.44 9.60
CA GLU A 229 -2.35 -11.15 8.42
C GLU A 229 -1.39 -11.05 7.23
N LYS A 230 -1.26 -12.13 6.46
CA LYS A 230 -0.64 -12.06 5.14
C LYS A 230 -1.74 -11.75 4.10
N PRO A 231 -1.62 -10.66 3.33
CA PRO A 231 -2.59 -10.36 2.28
C PRO A 231 -2.71 -11.48 1.24
N MET A 232 -3.91 -11.67 0.71
CA MET A 232 -4.18 -12.61 -0.38
C MET A 232 -3.55 -12.11 -1.68
N LEU A 233 -3.80 -10.84 -2.00
CA LEU A 233 -3.26 -10.17 -3.19
C LEU A 233 -2.82 -8.75 -2.85
N MET A 234 -1.82 -8.28 -3.59
CA MET A 234 -1.35 -6.91 -3.50
C MET A 234 -1.16 -6.32 -4.91
N ALA A 235 -1.28 -5.00 -4.99
CA ALA A 235 -1.04 -4.24 -6.20
C ALA A 235 -0.21 -3.00 -5.88
N VAL A 236 0.65 -2.66 -6.83
CA VAL A 236 1.60 -1.56 -6.74
C VAL A 236 1.15 -0.50 -7.73
N GLU A 237 1.04 0.76 -7.27
CA GLU A 237 0.86 1.87 -8.18
C GLU A 237 2.05 1.95 -9.16
N HIS A 238 1.79 2.27 -10.42
CA HIS A 238 2.81 2.33 -11.46
C HIS A 238 4.07 3.13 -11.06
N GLY A 239 3.91 4.24 -10.35
CA GLY A 239 5.01 5.09 -9.89
C GLY A 239 6.00 4.38 -8.95
N LEU A 240 5.61 3.26 -8.34
CA LEU A 240 6.38 2.49 -7.36
C LEU A 240 7.02 1.22 -7.93
N ARG A 241 6.84 0.92 -9.23
CA ARG A 241 7.26 -0.36 -9.84
C ARG A 241 8.76 -0.69 -9.73
N TYR A 242 9.58 0.33 -9.46
CA TYR A 242 11.03 0.19 -9.24
C TYR A 242 11.46 0.40 -7.78
N SER A 243 10.51 0.63 -6.87
CA SER A 243 10.78 0.94 -5.46
C SER A 243 10.34 -0.18 -4.53
N VAL A 244 9.35 -1.00 -4.93
CA VAL A 244 8.79 -2.08 -4.13
C VAL A 244 8.61 -3.38 -4.92
N CYS A 245 8.51 -4.49 -4.20
CA CYS A 245 8.20 -5.80 -4.78
C CYS A 245 6.80 -5.83 -5.42
N SER A 246 6.70 -6.34 -6.65
CA SER A 246 5.44 -6.42 -7.43
C SER A 246 4.46 -7.47 -6.89
N TYR A 247 4.96 -8.39 -6.06
CA TYR A 247 4.20 -9.45 -5.40
C TYR A 247 3.78 -9.10 -3.97
N CYS A 248 4.75 -8.71 -3.15
CA CYS A 248 4.58 -8.58 -1.70
C CYS A 248 4.72 -7.14 -1.17
N THR A 249 4.88 -6.17 -2.07
CA THR A 249 4.99 -4.72 -1.80
C THR A 249 6.09 -4.29 -0.84
N ALA A 250 6.94 -5.22 -0.38
CA ALA A 250 8.10 -4.88 0.44
C ALA A 250 9.09 -4.03 -0.38
N ALA A 251 9.51 -2.90 0.21
CA ALA A 251 10.54 -2.05 -0.38
C ALA A 251 11.89 -2.77 -0.44
N PHE A 252 12.22 -3.57 0.58
CA PHE A 252 13.50 -4.30 0.68
C PHE A 252 14.72 -3.39 0.44
N ARG A 253 14.68 -2.17 1.00
CA ARG A 253 15.67 -1.10 0.76
C ARG A 253 15.92 -0.82 -0.74
N ARG A 254 14.93 -1.04 -1.61
CA ARG A 254 15.04 -1.00 -3.08
C ARG A 254 16.05 -2.02 -3.65
N SER A 255 16.43 -3.03 -2.89
CA SER A 255 17.38 -4.07 -3.31
C SER A 255 16.69 -5.19 -4.13
N LEU A 256 15.93 -4.82 -5.17
CA LEU A 256 15.05 -5.72 -5.92
C LEU A 256 15.75 -6.45 -7.08
N ILE A 257 15.19 -7.56 -7.55
CA ILE A 257 15.58 -8.26 -8.78
C ILE A 257 14.49 -8.08 -9.85
N PRO A 258 14.83 -7.85 -11.14
CA PRO A 258 13.84 -7.63 -12.18
C PRO A 258 13.28 -8.94 -12.72
N CYS A 259 12.07 -8.89 -13.31
CA CYS A 259 11.61 -9.94 -14.21
C CYS A 259 12.63 -10.13 -15.36
N PRO A 260 12.93 -11.38 -15.77
CA PRO A 260 13.84 -11.64 -16.90
C PRO A 260 13.25 -11.29 -18.27
N ASN A 261 11.92 -11.10 -18.37
CA ASN A 261 11.23 -10.94 -19.65
C ASN A 261 10.64 -9.55 -19.91
N CYS A 262 10.20 -8.84 -18.86
CA CYS A 262 9.60 -7.51 -18.98
C CYS A 262 10.43 -6.43 -18.28
N VAL A 263 10.02 -5.16 -18.46
CA VAL A 263 10.65 -3.98 -17.86
C VAL A 263 9.78 -3.33 -16.76
N SER A 264 8.78 -4.05 -16.28
CA SER A 264 7.69 -3.48 -15.48
C SER A 264 7.58 -4.05 -14.07
N CYS A 265 8.09 -5.27 -13.82
CA CYS A 265 7.97 -5.94 -12.53
C CYS A 265 9.34 -6.22 -11.91
N MET A 266 9.44 -5.95 -10.61
CA MET A 266 10.60 -6.22 -9.77
C MET A 266 10.20 -6.92 -8.47
N TYR A 267 11.11 -7.69 -7.88
CA TYR A 267 10.82 -8.59 -6.76
C TYR A 267 11.88 -8.49 -5.68
N CYS A 268 11.51 -8.68 -4.43
CA CYS A 268 12.50 -8.69 -3.35
C CYS A 268 13.30 -10.01 -3.29
N SER A 269 12.81 -11.09 -3.91
CA SER A 269 13.44 -12.41 -3.90
C SER A 269 12.99 -13.27 -5.07
N GLU A 270 13.78 -14.28 -5.43
CA GLU A 270 13.42 -15.30 -6.43
C GLU A 270 12.08 -15.97 -6.08
N LYS A 271 11.84 -16.28 -4.80
CA LYS A 271 10.56 -16.81 -4.33
C LYS A 271 9.38 -15.89 -4.66
N CYS A 272 9.53 -14.57 -4.50
CA CYS A 272 8.45 -13.64 -4.85
C CYS A 272 8.23 -13.56 -6.36
N LEU A 273 9.32 -13.64 -7.16
CA LEU A 273 9.24 -13.72 -8.62
C LEU A 273 8.48 -14.97 -9.07
N GLU A 274 8.87 -16.15 -8.55
CA GLU A 274 8.25 -17.43 -8.87
C GLU A 274 6.75 -17.44 -8.50
N MET A 275 6.42 -16.92 -7.32
CA MET A 275 5.04 -16.88 -6.85
C MET A 275 4.19 -15.92 -7.69
N ASP A 276 4.65 -14.70 -7.97
CA ASP A 276 3.90 -13.77 -8.83
C ASP A 276 3.75 -14.34 -10.25
N HIS A 277 4.82 -14.88 -10.82
CA HIS A 277 4.78 -15.52 -12.13
C HIS A 277 3.75 -16.64 -12.18
N ARG A 278 3.73 -17.53 -11.16
CA ARG A 278 2.77 -18.63 -11.08
C ARG A 278 1.32 -18.13 -11.07
N PHE A 279 0.99 -17.16 -10.22
CA PHE A 279 -0.40 -16.82 -9.95
C PHE A 279 -0.98 -15.74 -10.87
N THR A 280 -0.17 -14.79 -11.31
CA THR A 280 -0.67 -13.53 -11.87
C THR A 280 0.19 -13.02 -13.02
N HIS A 281 1.49 -12.84 -12.80
CA HIS A 281 2.37 -12.16 -13.75
C HIS A 281 2.51 -12.89 -15.09
N ARG A 282 2.39 -14.22 -15.17
CA ARG A 282 2.40 -14.95 -16.46
C ARG A 282 1.25 -14.59 -17.41
N PHE A 283 0.20 -13.96 -16.90
CA PHE A 283 -0.93 -13.46 -17.70
C PHE A 283 -0.78 -11.97 -18.04
N GLU A 284 0.13 -11.27 -17.36
CA GLU A 284 0.38 -9.83 -17.49
C GLU A 284 1.67 -9.54 -18.31
N CYS A 285 2.65 -10.44 -18.23
CA CYS A 285 3.97 -10.27 -18.82
C CYS A 285 3.88 -10.13 -20.34
N GLY A 286 4.38 -9.02 -20.88
CA GLY A 286 4.34 -8.71 -22.32
C GLY A 286 3.08 -7.98 -22.77
N ILE A 287 2.17 -7.62 -21.87
CA ILE A 287 1.05 -6.69 -22.13
C ILE A 287 0.97 -5.56 -21.07
N MET A 288 2.09 -5.28 -20.38
CA MET A 288 2.12 -4.42 -19.21
C MET A 288 1.85 -2.95 -19.55
N GLU A 289 2.31 -2.46 -20.71
CA GLU A 289 2.04 -1.07 -21.11
C GLU A 289 0.59 -0.88 -21.53
N ARG A 290 -0.02 -1.88 -22.19
CA ARG A 290 -1.47 -1.90 -22.43
C ARG A 290 -2.26 -1.92 -21.13
N LEU A 291 -1.86 -2.77 -20.17
CA LEU A 291 -2.50 -2.84 -18.85
C LEU A 291 -2.37 -1.53 -18.10
N ARG A 292 -1.19 -0.89 -18.15
CA ARG A 292 -0.96 0.42 -17.55
C ARG A 292 -1.89 1.49 -18.14
N ASN A 293 -2.08 1.47 -19.46
CA ASN A 293 -2.96 2.44 -20.13
C ASN A 293 -4.44 2.19 -19.81
N ALA A 294 -4.84 0.92 -19.71
CA ALA A 294 -6.22 0.49 -19.46
C ALA A 294 -6.64 0.52 -17.99
N SER A 295 -5.68 0.43 -17.05
CA SER A 295 -5.94 0.42 -15.62
C SER A 295 -6.02 1.83 -15.05
N PHE A 296 -6.85 2.02 -14.03
CA PHE A 296 -6.83 3.22 -13.20
C PHE A 296 -6.52 2.83 -11.74
N ASN A 297 -5.77 3.68 -11.04
CA ASN A 297 -5.21 3.39 -9.72
C ASN A 297 -4.57 1.99 -9.67
N THR A 298 -4.98 1.15 -8.73
CA THR A 298 -4.54 -0.24 -8.55
C THR A 298 -5.59 -1.25 -9.04
N SER A 299 -6.43 -0.87 -10.01
CA SER A 299 -7.52 -1.72 -10.54
C SER A 299 -7.05 -3.08 -11.07
N ILE A 300 -5.77 -3.22 -11.42
CA ILE A 300 -5.14 -4.48 -11.85
C ILE A 300 -5.38 -5.63 -10.87
N ILE A 301 -5.53 -5.34 -9.57
CA ILE A 301 -5.83 -6.36 -8.56
C ILE A 301 -7.15 -7.11 -8.84
N THR A 302 -8.09 -6.50 -9.58
CA THR A 302 -9.30 -7.16 -10.13
C THR A 302 -8.93 -8.36 -10.99
N SER A 303 -8.08 -8.14 -11.99
CA SER A 303 -7.68 -9.19 -12.91
C SER A 303 -6.78 -10.20 -12.21
N ARG A 304 -5.94 -9.73 -11.29
CA ARG A 304 -5.15 -10.62 -10.43
C ARG A 304 -6.04 -11.56 -9.62
N LEU A 305 -7.18 -11.10 -9.08
CA LEU A 305 -8.12 -11.97 -8.38
C LEU A 305 -8.73 -13.04 -9.30
N PHE A 306 -9.06 -12.69 -10.54
CA PHE A 306 -9.50 -13.68 -11.53
C PHE A 306 -8.44 -14.74 -11.82
N PHE A 307 -7.21 -14.32 -12.17
CA PHE A 307 -6.13 -15.23 -12.55
C PHE A 307 -5.56 -16.03 -11.37
N TYR A 308 -5.58 -15.45 -10.17
CA TYR A 308 -5.28 -16.16 -8.92
C TYR A 308 -6.26 -17.32 -8.73
N GLY A 309 -7.57 -17.04 -8.83
CA GLY A 309 -8.60 -18.07 -8.79
C GLY A 309 -8.42 -19.13 -9.87
N LEU A 310 -8.21 -18.72 -11.12
CA LEU A 310 -7.99 -19.64 -12.24
C LEU A 310 -6.80 -20.58 -12.00
N THR A 311 -5.68 -20.04 -11.50
CA THR A 311 -4.50 -20.83 -11.14
C THR A 311 -4.79 -21.84 -10.03
N LEU A 312 -5.60 -21.47 -9.03
CA LEU A 312 -6.01 -22.37 -7.94
C LEU A 312 -6.93 -23.50 -8.42
N PHE A 313 -7.69 -23.28 -9.48
CA PHE A 313 -8.45 -24.33 -10.19
C PHE A 313 -7.60 -25.10 -11.22
N GLY A 314 -6.27 -24.94 -11.20
CA GLY A 314 -5.37 -25.65 -12.12
C GLY A 314 -5.52 -25.20 -13.57
N ASP A 315 -5.75 -23.90 -13.79
CA ASP A 315 -6.04 -23.30 -15.10
C ASP A 315 -7.29 -23.87 -15.80
N ASN A 316 -8.19 -24.51 -15.05
CA ASN A 316 -9.41 -25.12 -15.55
C ASN A 316 -10.62 -24.17 -15.40
N LEU A 317 -10.92 -23.42 -16.46
CA LEU A 317 -12.07 -22.50 -16.49
C LEU A 317 -13.41 -23.20 -16.32
N GLN A 318 -13.56 -24.42 -16.80
CA GLN A 318 -14.82 -25.17 -16.65
C GLN A 318 -15.08 -25.48 -15.17
N LEU A 319 -14.06 -25.95 -14.46
CA LEU A 319 -14.15 -26.25 -13.04
C LEU A 319 -14.38 -24.98 -12.21
N MET A 320 -13.64 -23.91 -12.51
CA MET A 320 -13.84 -22.61 -11.87
C MET A 320 -15.26 -22.08 -12.10
N MET A 321 -15.76 -22.11 -13.35
CA MET A 321 -17.11 -21.68 -13.68
C MET A 321 -18.16 -22.51 -12.93
N LYS A 322 -18.06 -23.84 -12.95
CA LYS A 322 -18.96 -24.73 -12.20
C LYS A 322 -18.98 -24.42 -10.71
N SER A 323 -17.84 -24.07 -10.12
CA SER A 323 -17.75 -23.78 -8.68
C SER A 323 -18.20 -22.38 -8.31
N CYS A 324 -18.02 -21.39 -9.18
CA CYS A 324 -18.17 -19.98 -8.82
C CYS A 324 -19.49 -19.38 -9.31
N TRP A 325 -20.01 -19.82 -10.46
CA TRP A 325 -21.10 -19.13 -11.19
C TRP A 325 -22.29 -18.73 -10.31
N ASP A 326 -22.86 -19.68 -9.57
CA ASP A 326 -24.07 -19.46 -8.75
C ASP A 326 -23.77 -19.04 -7.30
N THR A 327 -22.49 -18.91 -6.92
CA THR A 327 -22.10 -18.67 -5.52
C THR A 327 -21.65 -17.24 -5.25
N PHE A 328 -21.47 -16.42 -6.29
CA PHE A 328 -21.04 -15.04 -6.13
C PHE A 328 -21.97 -14.27 -5.19
N ASN A 329 -21.40 -13.46 -4.28
CA ASN A 329 -22.16 -12.59 -3.37
C ASN A 329 -23.12 -13.35 -2.42
N SER A 330 -22.87 -14.65 -2.15
CA SER A 330 -23.74 -15.50 -1.31
C SER A 330 -23.51 -15.40 0.20
N GLY A 331 -22.53 -14.63 0.67
CA GLY A 331 -22.29 -14.37 2.10
C GLY A 331 -21.09 -15.07 2.73
N GLY A 332 -19.97 -15.23 2.01
CA GLY A 332 -18.75 -15.84 2.54
C GLY A 332 -18.24 -15.14 3.81
N ASN A 333 -17.89 -15.94 4.82
CA ASN A 333 -17.32 -15.49 6.09
C ASN A 333 -15.92 -16.12 6.28
N PRO A 334 -14.83 -15.34 6.29
CA PRO A 334 -13.49 -15.88 6.49
C PRO A 334 -13.25 -16.48 7.87
N PHE A 335 -14.10 -16.18 8.87
CA PHE A 335 -14.02 -16.83 10.18
C PHE A 335 -14.53 -18.28 10.20
N ASP A 336 -15.17 -18.74 9.12
CA ASP A 336 -15.64 -20.11 9.01
C ASP A 336 -14.51 -21.07 8.59
N LEU A 337 -13.39 -20.54 8.10
CA LEU A 337 -12.22 -21.30 7.63
C LEU A 337 -11.31 -21.76 8.78
N ASP A 338 -10.54 -22.80 8.53
CA ASP A 338 -9.46 -23.27 9.42
C ASP A 338 -8.10 -23.04 8.77
N TYR A 339 -7.38 -22.03 9.25
CA TYR A 339 -6.05 -21.66 8.75
C TYR A 339 -4.92 -22.47 9.38
N THR A 340 -5.20 -23.37 10.33
CA THR A 340 -4.22 -24.39 10.73
C THR A 340 -3.98 -25.41 9.61
N GLN A 341 -4.97 -25.55 8.71
CA GLN A 341 -4.91 -26.34 7.48
C GLN A 341 -5.16 -25.42 6.28
N TYR A 342 -4.30 -24.42 6.11
CA TYR A 342 -4.48 -23.38 5.10
C TYR A 342 -4.66 -23.93 3.68
N ASP A 343 -5.83 -23.66 3.09
CA ASP A 343 -6.14 -23.91 1.69
C ASP A 343 -6.46 -22.59 0.96
N PRO A 344 -5.59 -22.11 0.05
CA PRO A 344 -5.83 -20.89 -0.71
C PRO A 344 -7.08 -20.95 -1.62
N LEU A 345 -7.52 -22.15 -2.03
CA LEU A 345 -8.73 -22.30 -2.83
C LEU A 345 -10.00 -22.00 -2.02
N GLU A 346 -10.08 -22.46 -0.77
CA GLU A 346 -11.22 -22.18 0.11
C GLU A 346 -11.21 -20.72 0.59
N GLU A 347 -10.04 -20.12 0.79
CA GLU A 347 -9.91 -18.68 1.02
C GLU A 347 -10.41 -17.86 -0.18
N PHE A 348 -9.99 -18.21 -1.40
CA PHE A 348 -10.47 -17.60 -2.64
C PHE A 348 -11.99 -17.74 -2.81
N LYS A 349 -12.54 -18.95 -2.61
CA LYS A 349 -13.99 -19.18 -2.69
C LYS A 349 -14.75 -18.35 -1.66
N THR A 350 -14.21 -18.18 -0.46
CA THR A 350 -14.82 -17.33 0.58
C THR A 350 -14.83 -15.87 0.16
N MET A 351 -13.71 -15.37 -0.41
CA MET A 351 -13.61 -14.03 -0.98
C MET A 351 -14.57 -13.82 -2.16
N HIS A 352 -14.71 -14.79 -3.05
CA HIS A 352 -15.66 -14.77 -4.16
C HIS A 352 -17.12 -14.62 -3.70
N LYS A 353 -17.46 -15.25 -2.57
CA LYS A 353 -18.81 -15.23 -1.98
C LYS A 353 -19.09 -13.97 -1.16
N VAL A 354 -18.15 -13.03 -1.06
CA VAL A 354 -18.29 -11.83 -0.23
C VAL A 354 -19.58 -11.07 -0.53
N LYS A 355 -20.34 -10.76 0.54
CA LYS A 355 -21.56 -9.98 0.42
C LYS A 355 -21.32 -8.48 0.51
N PHE A 356 -21.81 -7.73 -0.47
CA PHE A 356 -21.74 -6.26 -0.50
C PHE A 356 -23.02 -5.65 -1.10
N ARG A 357 -23.24 -4.36 -0.83
CA ARG A 357 -24.32 -3.59 -1.44
C ARG A 357 -23.86 -3.08 -2.80
N LEU A 358 -24.73 -3.16 -3.81
CA LEU A 358 -24.42 -2.61 -5.12
C LEU A 358 -24.11 -1.11 -5.01
N PRO A 359 -23.10 -0.62 -5.73
CA PRO A 359 -22.71 0.77 -5.69
C PRO A 359 -23.76 1.66 -6.37
N LYS A 360 -23.65 2.98 -6.17
CA LYS A 360 -24.45 3.96 -6.92
C LYS A 360 -24.17 3.82 -8.42
N ALA A 361 -25.15 4.16 -9.27
CA ALA A 361 -25.07 3.94 -10.72
C ALA A 361 -23.83 4.58 -11.37
N ASN A 362 -23.44 5.78 -10.94
CA ASN A 362 -22.24 6.47 -11.41
C ASN A 362 -20.95 5.66 -11.15
N ILE A 363 -20.84 5.02 -10.00
CA ILE A 363 -19.67 4.18 -9.65
C ILE A 363 -19.71 2.88 -10.46
N GLU A 364 -20.89 2.27 -10.61
CA GLU A 364 -21.05 1.03 -11.37
C GLU A 364 -20.61 1.18 -12.84
N HIS A 365 -20.81 2.36 -13.45
CA HIS A 365 -20.29 2.66 -14.78
C HIS A 365 -18.76 2.53 -14.88
N HIS A 366 -18.03 2.97 -13.86
CA HIS A 366 -16.57 2.82 -13.79
C HIS A 366 -16.20 1.34 -13.69
N TYR A 367 -16.94 0.56 -12.90
CA TYR A 367 -16.65 -0.87 -12.74
C TYR A 367 -16.87 -1.67 -14.04
N ARG A 368 -17.95 -1.38 -14.78
CA ARG A 368 -18.20 -2.01 -16.08
C ARG A 368 -17.15 -1.61 -17.12
N MET A 369 -16.75 -0.34 -17.16
CA MET A 369 -15.70 0.11 -18.06
C MET A 369 -14.34 -0.55 -17.71
N CYS A 370 -14.00 -0.64 -16.43
CA CYS A 370 -12.83 -1.35 -15.94
C CYS A 370 -12.80 -2.81 -16.42
N ALA A 371 -13.90 -3.54 -16.21
CA ALA A 371 -14.00 -4.95 -16.58
C ALA A 371 -13.88 -5.15 -18.11
N ALA A 372 -14.54 -4.29 -18.90
CA ALA A 372 -14.47 -4.31 -20.36
C ALA A 372 -13.06 -4.03 -20.89
N LEU A 373 -12.37 -3.02 -20.33
CA LEU A 373 -10.99 -2.69 -20.67
C LEU A 373 -10.02 -3.82 -20.35
N HIS A 374 -10.11 -4.36 -19.13
CA HIS A 374 -9.28 -5.47 -18.71
C HIS A 374 -9.54 -6.70 -19.60
N TYR A 375 -10.79 -7.03 -19.88
CA TYR A 375 -11.14 -8.10 -20.81
C TYR A 375 -10.46 -7.91 -22.18
N ALA A 376 -10.61 -6.73 -22.79
CA ALA A 376 -10.06 -6.45 -24.10
C ALA A 376 -8.53 -6.57 -24.14
N VAL A 377 -7.84 -6.07 -23.12
CA VAL A 377 -6.37 -6.14 -23.02
C VAL A 377 -5.89 -7.58 -22.76
N PHE A 378 -6.48 -8.30 -21.81
CA PHE A 378 -6.06 -9.67 -21.50
C PHE A 378 -6.35 -10.63 -22.66
N MET A 379 -7.42 -10.42 -23.43
CA MET A 379 -7.70 -11.21 -24.64
C MET A 379 -6.67 -10.98 -25.77
N LYS A 380 -5.72 -10.03 -25.65
CA LYS A 380 -4.57 -9.90 -26.54
C LYS A 380 -3.36 -10.74 -26.09
N HIS A 381 -3.38 -11.31 -24.88
CA HIS A 381 -2.28 -12.13 -24.35
C HIS A 381 -2.38 -13.58 -24.87
N PRO A 382 -1.31 -14.15 -25.47
CA PRO A 382 -1.37 -15.48 -26.08
C PRO A 382 -1.83 -16.61 -25.14
N LEU A 383 -1.32 -16.62 -23.89
CA LEU A 383 -1.74 -17.61 -22.89
C LEU A 383 -3.21 -17.45 -22.50
N VAL A 384 -3.74 -16.23 -22.47
CA VAL A 384 -5.15 -16.01 -22.12
C VAL A 384 -6.03 -16.45 -23.29
N GLN A 385 -5.64 -16.18 -24.54
CA GLN A 385 -6.34 -16.66 -25.72
C GLN A 385 -6.42 -18.19 -25.79
N SER A 386 -5.36 -18.89 -25.38
CA SER A 386 -5.36 -20.36 -25.39
C SER A 386 -6.22 -20.98 -24.28
N LEU A 387 -6.42 -20.26 -23.16
CA LEU A 387 -7.25 -20.73 -22.05
C LEU A 387 -8.73 -20.35 -22.22
N VAL A 388 -9.02 -19.12 -22.67
CA VAL A 388 -10.38 -18.55 -22.74
C VAL A 388 -10.99 -18.76 -24.14
N VAL A 389 -11.23 -20.01 -24.50
CA VAL A 389 -11.70 -20.39 -25.84
C VAL A 389 -13.23 -20.47 -25.90
N GLY A 390 -13.84 -19.73 -26.82
CA GLY A 390 -15.29 -19.78 -27.07
C GLY A 390 -16.12 -18.82 -26.23
N LYS A 391 -17.33 -18.52 -26.72
CA LYS A 391 -18.19 -17.43 -26.19
C LYS A 391 -18.61 -17.64 -24.74
N THR A 392 -18.80 -18.88 -24.31
CA THR A 392 -19.19 -19.20 -22.92
C THR A 392 -18.10 -18.79 -21.92
N TYR A 393 -16.86 -19.21 -22.13
CA TYR A 393 -15.75 -18.88 -21.22
C TYR A 393 -15.35 -17.41 -21.32
N GLN A 394 -15.47 -16.80 -22.49
CA GLN A 394 -15.30 -15.35 -22.66
C GLN A 394 -16.34 -14.55 -21.86
N GLY A 395 -17.62 -14.96 -21.92
CA GLY A 395 -18.69 -14.36 -21.11
C GLY A 395 -18.44 -14.55 -19.62
N PHE A 396 -18.00 -15.74 -19.21
CA PHE A 396 -17.64 -16.02 -17.82
C PHE A 396 -16.50 -15.13 -17.33
N MET A 397 -15.41 -15.01 -18.08
CA MET A 397 -14.30 -14.14 -17.73
C MET A 397 -14.76 -12.69 -17.57
N LEU A 398 -15.52 -12.15 -18.53
CA LEU A 398 -16.03 -10.78 -18.45
C LEU A 398 -16.89 -10.55 -17.20
N GLN A 399 -17.80 -11.49 -16.90
CA GLN A 399 -18.67 -11.40 -15.74
C GLN A 399 -17.88 -11.49 -14.43
N CYS A 400 -16.88 -12.39 -14.36
CA CYS A 400 -15.97 -12.48 -13.22
C CYS A 400 -15.16 -11.20 -13.03
N LEU A 401 -14.64 -10.60 -14.10
CA LEU A 401 -13.90 -9.33 -13.99
C LEU A 401 -14.77 -8.24 -13.36
N LEU A 402 -16.02 -8.07 -13.81
CA LEU A 402 -16.94 -7.10 -13.20
C LEU A 402 -17.24 -7.44 -11.73
N ASN A 403 -17.52 -8.69 -11.44
CA ASN A 403 -17.80 -9.16 -10.09
C ASN A 403 -16.61 -8.90 -9.15
N TYR A 404 -15.39 -9.18 -9.61
CA TYR A 404 -14.18 -8.94 -8.85
C TYR A 404 -13.80 -7.47 -8.77
N THR A 405 -14.14 -6.64 -9.75
CA THR A 405 -14.01 -5.19 -9.62
C THR A 405 -14.86 -4.71 -8.43
N ARG A 406 -16.11 -5.16 -8.34
CA ARG A 406 -16.98 -4.79 -7.22
C ARG A 406 -16.43 -5.27 -5.87
N VAL A 407 -15.96 -6.53 -5.78
CA VAL A 407 -15.37 -7.06 -4.54
C VAL A 407 -14.12 -6.28 -4.14
N VAL A 408 -13.21 -6.07 -5.09
CA VAL A 408 -11.96 -5.34 -4.87
C VAL A 408 -12.24 -3.92 -4.40
N PHE A 409 -13.02 -3.13 -5.13
CA PHE A 409 -13.27 -1.74 -4.72
C PHE A 409 -14.13 -1.64 -3.45
N PHE A 410 -14.82 -2.71 -3.06
CA PHE A 410 -15.50 -2.79 -1.76
C PHE A 410 -14.55 -3.09 -0.59
N LEU A 411 -13.54 -3.93 -0.79
CA LEU A 411 -12.68 -4.44 0.29
C LEU A 411 -11.29 -3.80 0.35
N MET A 412 -10.70 -3.50 -0.80
CA MET A 412 -9.32 -3.08 -0.95
C MET A 412 -9.01 -1.91 -0.02
N LYS A 413 -7.82 -1.96 0.57
CA LYS A 413 -7.26 -0.87 1.36
C LYS A 413 -5.99 -0.38 0.68
N ASP A 414 -5.87 0.94 0.63
CA ASP A 414 -4.69 1.62 0.13
C ASP A 414 -3.83 2.08 1.31
N THR A 415 -2.53 2.05 1.14
CA THR A 415 -1.57 2.65 2.06
C THR A 415 -0.61 3.50 1.28
N VAL A 416 -0.49 4.76 1.70
CA VAL A 416 0.55 5.67 1.23
C VAL A 416 1.90 5.19 1.73
N VAL A 417 2.87 5.05 0.83
CA VAL A 417 4.19 4.48 1.16
C VAL A 417 5.33 5.51 1.07
N ASP A 418 5.10 6.70 0.54
CA ASP A 418 6.11 7.76 0.50
C ASP A 418 5.53 9.18 0.41
N ALA A 419 6.41 10.18 0.45
CA ALA A 419 6.09 11.60 0.41
C ALA A 419 5.51 12.10 -0.92
N ARG A 420 5.44 11.26 -1.96
CA ARG A 420 4.79 11.58 -3.24
C ARG A 420 3.35 11.05 -3.28
N ASP A 421 2.81 10.67 -2.12
CA ASP A 421 1.49 10.07 -1.94
C ASP A 421 1.26 8.79 -2.76
N ARG A 422 2.34 8.11 -3.16
CA ARG A 422 2.22 6.86 -3.93
C ARG A 422 1.65 5.76 -3.05
N VAL A 423 0.76 4.94 -3.60
CA VAL A 423 0.03 3.93 -2.82
C VAL A 423 0.36 2.49 -3.20
N VAL A 424 0.32 1.62 -2.20
CA VAL A 424 0.18 0.17 -2.39
C VAL A 424 -1.20 -0.25 -1.91
N SER A 425 -1.78 -1.21 -2.61
CA SER A 425 -3.12 -1.71 -2.28
C SER A 425 -3.05 -3.18 -1.90
N PHE A 426 -3.86 -3.57 -0.92
CA PHE A 426 -3.96 -4.96 -0.50
C PHE A 426 -5.41 -5.43 -0.43
N LEU A 427 -5.60 -6.71 -0.76
CA LEU A 427 -6.83 -7.45 -0.57
C LEU A 427 -6.54 -8.57 0.43
N SER A 428 -7.26 -8.54 1.56
CA SER A 428 -7.07 -9.50 2.65
C SER A 428 -8.43 -9.93 3.23
N PRO A 429 -8.59 -11.20 3.62
CA PRO A 429 -9.84 -11.69 4.20
C PRO A 429 -10.30 -10.95 5.46
N ILE A 430 -9.40 -10.66 6.41
CA ILE A 430 -9.77 -10.11 7.73
C ILE A 430 -9.55 -8.60 7.81
N ALA A 431 -8.35 -8.11 7.44
CA ALA A 431 -7.98 -6.69 7.57
C ALA A 431 -8.88 -5.74 6.78
N THR A 432 -9.59 -6.23 5.76
CA THR A 432 -10.52 -5.42 4.95
C THR A 432 -11.91 -5.29 5.56
N ILE A 433 -12.23 -6.03 6.64
CA ILE A 433 -13.55 -6.03 7.31
C ILE A 433 -13.68 -4.88 8.33
N PHE A 434 -12.58 -4.30 8.82
CA PHE A 434 -12.64 -3.15 9.74
C PHE A 434 -13.40 -2.00 9.08
N ASN A 435 -14.56 -1.63 9.62
CA ASN A 435 -15.31 -0.47 9.17
C ASN A 435 -14.61 0.83 9.57
N HIS A 436 -15.00 1.92 8.91
CA HIS A 436 -14.50 3.26 9.22
C HIS A 436 -15.18 3.86 10.46
N SER A 437 -14.38 4.55 11.27
CA SER A 437 -14.81 5.58 12.22
C SER A 437 -13.86 6.78 12.12
N CYS A 438 -14.36 8.01 12.23
CA CYS A 438 -13.51 9.20 12.43
C CYS A 438 -12.87 9.22 13.82
N ASP A 439 -13.34 8.36 14.72
CA ASP A 439 -12.73 8.03 16.01
C ASP A 439 -12.40 6.52 16.04
N PRO A 440 -11.33 6.09 15.34
CA PRO A 440 -10.97 4.68 15.26
C PRO A 440 -10.43 4.17 16.61
N ASN A 441 -10.68 2.89 16.89
CA ASN A 441 -10.07 2.17 18.02
C ASN A 441 -8.99 1.16 17.56
N VAL A 442 -8.79 0.98 16.25
CA VAL A 442 -7.78 0.11 15.65
C VAL A 442 -6.95 0.85 14.61
N LEU A 443 -5.63 0.73 14.72
CA LEU A 443 -4.67 1.15 13.69
C LEU A 443 -4.28 -0.06 12.84
N ILE A 444 -4.34 0.10 11.52
CA ILE A 444 -3.86 -0.89 10.55
C ILE A 444 -2.51 -0.42 10.02
N ILE A 445 -1.48 -1.25 10.13
CA ILE A 445 -0.09 -0.94 9.76
C ILE A 445 0.42 -2.00 8.79
N PRO A 446 0.80 -1.63 7.55
CA PRO A 446 1.56 -2.52 6.70
C PRO A 446 2.95 -2.77 7.29
N ARG A 447 3.30 -4.04 7.43
CA ARG A 447 4.57 -4.51 7.98
C ARG A 447 5.23 -5.42 6.95
N ALA A 448 6.06 -4.84 6.08
CA ALA A 448 6.63 -5.52 4.92
C ALA A 448 5.53 -6.16 4.04
N SER A 449 5.45 -7.50 4.03
CA SER A 449 4.48 -8.29 3.28
C SER A 449 3.27 -8.75 4.11
N ARG A 450 3.03 -8.10 5.26
CA ARG A 450 1.98 -8.44 6.22
C ARG A 450 1.21 -7.18 6.62
N ILE A 451 0.04 -7.37 7.23
CA ILE A 451 -0.79 -6.32 7.79
C ILE A 451 -0.98 -6.60 9.27
N VAL A 452 -0.57 -5.65 10.10
CA VAL A 452 -0.74 -5.73 11.55
C VAL A 452 -1.86 -4.78 11.98
N SER A 453 -2.73 -5.21 12.89
CA SER A 453 -3.73 -4.33 13.51
C SER A 453 -3.50 -4.22 15.01
N VAL A 454 -3.48 -2.99 15.52
CA VAL A 454 -3.16 -2.68 16.92
C VAL A 454 -4.29 -1.86 17.54
N ILE A 455 -4.68 -2.21 18.77
CA ILE A 455 -5.68 -1.48 19.54
C ILE A 455 -5.10 -0.12 19.99
N LEU A 456 -5.76 0.96 19.60
CA LEU A 456 -5.35 2.34 19.90
C LEU A 456 -5.80 2.83 21.28
N ARG A 457 -6.90 2.27 21.80
CA ARG A 457 -7.51 2.60 23.09
C ARG A 457 -8.34 1.40 23.58
N PRO A 458 -8.61 1.25 24.89
CA PRO A 458 -9.31 0.07 25.39
C PRO A 458 -10.65 -0.13 24.69
N VAL A 459 -10.94 -1.39 24.34
CA VAL A 459 -12.17 -1.81 23.66
C VAL A 459 -12.92 -2.76 24.57
N ARG A 460 -14.22 -2.52 24.76
CA ARG A 460 -15.07 -3.40 25.57
C ARG A 460 -15.71 -4.49 24.73
N LYS A 461 -16.03 -5.61 25.37
CA LYS A 461 -16.89 -6.65 24.80
C LYS A 461 -18.17 -6.04 24.22
N GLY A 462 -18.48 -6.40 22.98
CA GLY A 462 -19.64 -5.94 22.22
C GLY A 462 -19.37 -4.72 21.34
N GLU A 463 -18.24 -4.01 21.54
CA GLU A 463 -17.88 -2.88 20.69
C GLU A 463 -17.40 -3.34 19.32
N GLN A 464 -17.69 -2.51 18.31
CA GLN A 464 -17.18 -2.71 16.96
C GLN A 464 -15.70 -2.29 16.90
N LEU A 465 -14.90 -3.10 16.22
CA LEU A 465 -13.52 -2.75 15.90
C LEU A 465 -13.51 -1.96 14.59
N THR A 466 -12.99 -0.74 14.65
CA THR A 466 -13.02 0.23 13.54
C THR A 466 -11.64 0.84 13.32
N SER A 467 -11.29 0.99 12.04
CA SER A 467 -10.14 1.77 11.60
C SER A 467 -10.62 3.05 10.91
N THR A 468 -9.72 3.82 10.31
CA THR A 468 -10.11 5.02 9.55
C THR A 468 -9.77 4.90 8.07
N TYR A 469 -10.67 5.38 7.19
CA TYR A 469 -10.45 5.47 5.74
C TYR A 469 -10.23 6.94 5.30
N GLY A 470 -10.28 7.87 6.26
CA GLY A 470 -10.17 9.30 6.05
C GLY A 470 -9.60 9.97 7.29
N PRO A 471 -9.80 11.29 7.46
CA PRO A 471 -9.27 11.99 8.61
C PRO A 471 -9.94 11.47 9.88
N THR A 472 -9.13 11.38 10.91
CA THR A 472 -9.62 11.23 12.27
C THR A 472 -10.10 12.58 12.78
N TRP A 473 -10.84 12.62 13.89
CA TRP A 473 -11.25 13.88 14.50
C TRP A 473 -10.10 14.70 15.07
N TRP A 474 -8.94 14.08 15.29
CA TRP A 474 -7.69 14.76 15.68
C TRP A 474 -6.83 15.17 14.47
N ASP A 475 -7.31 14.96 13.25
CA ASP A 475 -6.73 15.46 12.00
C ASP A 475 -7.66 16.52 11.36
N VAL A 476 -7.09 17.45 10.58
CA VAL A 476 -7.86 18.54 9.94
C VAL A 476 -8.90 17.96 8.97
N PRO A 477 -10.18 18.39 8.98
CA PRO A 477 -11.26 17.60 8.39
C PRO A 477 -11.48 17.91 6.90
N ASN A 478 -10.57 17.45 6.03
CA ASN A 478 -10.65 17.77 4.59
C ASN A 478 -10.52 16.58 3.62
N LEU A 479 -10.89 15.35 4.02
CA LEU A 479 -11.10 14.28 3.03
C LEU A 479 -12.59 13.93 2.90
N ALA A 480 -13.09 13.94 1.67
CA ALA A 480 -14.41 13.46 1.34
C ALA A 480 -14.40 11.92 1.29
N LEU A 481 -15.20 11.29 2.15
CA LEU A 481 -15.46 9.85 2.07
C LEU A 481 -16.43 9.57 0.92
N THR A 482 -16.36 8.37 0.34
CA THR A 482 -17.27 7.93 -0.73
C THR A 482 -18.66 7.50 -0.23
N PHE A 483 -18.87 7.54 1.10
CA PHE A 483 -20.11 7.21 1.79
C PHE A 483 -20.37 8.19 2.93
N ASP A 484 -21.64 8.26 3.37
CA ASP A 484 -22.05 9.11 4.49
C ASP A 484 -21.64 8.45 5.81
N CYS A 485 -20.61 8.98 6.47
CA CYS A 485 -20.15 8.47 7.76
C CYS A 485 -21.16 8.78 8.86
N ARG A 486 -21.60 7.75 9.58
CA ARG A 486 -22.52 7.84 10.74
C ARG A 486 -21.84 7.51 12.06
N CYS A 487 -20.52 7.66 12.13
CA CYS A 487 -19.81 7.47 13.39
C CYS A 487 -20.21 8.59 14.38
N VAL A 488 -19.91 8.34 15.66
CA VAL A 488 -20.27 9.23 16.76
C VAL A 488 -19.75 10.67 16.56
N VAL A 489 -18.57 10.84 15.93
CA VAL A 489 -18.01 12.16 15.59
C VAL A 489 -18.87 12.92 14.58
N CYS A 490 -19.33 12.23 13.52
CA CYS A 490 -20.10 12.84 12.44
C CYS A 490 -21.56 13.09 12.83
N VAL A 491 -22.11 12.28 13.73
CA VAL A 491 -23.50 12.44 14.21
C VAL A 491 -23.60 13.55 15.26
N LEU A 492 -22.61 13.70 16.16
CA LEU A 492 -22.67 14.64 17.27
C LEU A 492 -22.25 16.08 16.94
N GLY A 493 -21.71 16.39 15.76
CA GLY A 493 -21.36 17.77 15.43
C GLY A 493 -20.84 18.06 14.02
N LYS A 494 -20.52 19.34 13.77
CA LYS A 494 -19.83 19.79 12.54
C LYS A 494 -18.37 19.36 12.57
N LYS A 495 -18.06 18.13 12.15
CA LYS A 495 -16.67 17.67 11.92
C LYS A 495 -15.73 17.85 13.14
N GLY A 496 -16.09 17.33 14.30
CA GLY A 496 -15.15 17.08 15.42
C GLY A 496 -15.11 18.08 16.58
N SER A 497 -15.53 19.33 16.41
CA SER A 497 -15.51 20.34 17.51
C SER A 497 -16.35 19.93 18.72
N ASP A 498 -17.50 19.31 18.47
CA ASP A 498 -18.49 18.95 19.50
C ASP A 498 -18.31 17.50 19.99
N TRP A 499 -17.45 16.73 19.32
CA TRP A 499 -17.05 15.38 19.78
C TRP A 499 -16.11 15.46 20.98
N CYS A 500 -15.22 16.46 20.99
CA CYS A 500 -14.45 16.79 22.18
C CYS A 500 -15.42 17.24 23.28
N PRO A 501 -15.59 16.51 24.40
CA PRO A 501 -16.45 16.95 25.46
C PRO A 501 -15.73 18.12 26.13
N ALA A 502 -16.12 19.34 25.77
CA ALA A 502 -15.76 20.52 26.54
C ALA A 502 -16.15 20.25 28.01
N GLY A 503 -15.15 20.08 28.88
CA GLY A 503 -15.36 19.88 30.32
C GLY A 503 -14.69 18.66 30.96
N ARG A 504 -14.13 17.71 30.21
CA ARG A 504 -13.27 16.67 30.82
C ARG A 504 -11.85 17.20 30.94
N GLN A 505 -11.47 17.73 32.09
CA GLN A 505 -10.11 18.21 32.33
C GLN A 505 -9.22 17.07 32.83
N LEU A 506 -7.98 17.03 32.35
CA LEU A 506 -6.97 16.14 32.92
C LEU A 506 -6.68 16.54 34.37
N ALA A 507 -6.70 15.56 35.28
CA ALA A 507 -6.23 15.77 36.64
C ALA A 507 -4.74 16.19 36.64
N PRO A 508 -4.24 16.89 37.67
CA PRO A 508 -2.83 17.30 37.75
C PRO A 508 -1.83 16.15 37.58
N GLU A 509 -2.20 14.94 38.01
CA GLU A 509 -1.43 13.70 37.81
C GLU A 509 -1.32 13.33 36.34
N ALA A 510 -2.43 13.33 35.61
CA ALA A 510 -2.46 13.08 34.18
C ALA A 510 -1.64 14.14 33.41
N ILE A 511 -1.68 15.41 33.81
CA ILE A 511 -0.84 16.45 33.20
C ILE A 511 0.66 16.18 33.40
N ARG A 512 1.07 15.70 34.59
CA ARG A 512 2.47 15.32 34.85
C ARG A 512 2.89 14.12 34.02
N ASP A 513 2.05 13.09 33.94
CA ASP A 513 2.32 11.91 33.13
C ASP A 513 2.42 12.27 31.63
N LEU A 514 1.53 13.13 31.14
CA LEU A 514 1.55 13.64 29.77
C LEU A 514 2.89 14.29 29.43
N LYS A 515 3.35 15.22 30.28
CA LYS A 515 4.65 15.90 30.12
C LYS A 515 5.79 14.89 30.09
N ARG A 516 5.78 13.90 30.99
CA ARG A 516 6.78 12.84 31.03
C ARG A 516 6.84 12.04 29.73
N VAL A 517 5.71 11.77 29.07
CA VAL A 517 5.73 11.12 27.75
C VAL A 517 6.44 12.02 26.74
N CYS A 518 6.10 13.32 26.69
CA CYS A 518 6.69 14.27 25.75
C CYS A 518 8.20 14.49 25.97
N ASP A 519 8.68 14.38 27.20
CA ASP A 519 10.09 14.61 27.56
C ASP A 519 11.01 13.41 27.24
N LEU A 520 10.47 12.25 26.85
CA LEU A 520 11.26 11.06 26.50
C LEU A 520 11.92 11.21 25.12
N ALA A 521 13.25 11.15 25.10
CA ALA A 521 14.05 11.20 23.87
C ALA A 521 14.06 9.87 23.08
N ASP A 522 13.98 8.73 23.77
CA ASP A 522 13.94 7.42 23.12
C ASP A 522 12.52 7.09 22.64
N GLU A 523 12.37 6.89 21.33
CA GLU A 523 11.06 6.64 20.68
C GLU A 523 10.39 5.35 21.20
N VAL A 524 11.17 4.32 21.57
CA VAL A 524 10.63 3.06 22.11
C VAL A 524 10.10 3.24 23.53
N ALA A 525 10.85 3.95 24.39
CA ALA A 525 10.38 4.34 25.72
C ALA A 525 9.14 5.23 25.61
N ARG A 526 9.13 6.17 24.66
CA ARG A 526 8.00 7.06 24.40
C ARG A 526 6.76 6.29 23.95
N LEU A 527 6.91 5.27 23.10
CA LEU A 527 5.83 4.36 22.68
C LEU A 527 5.19 3.67 23.89
N ASN A 528 6.01 3.07 24.77
CA ASN A 528 5.51 2.37 25.95
C ASN A 528 4.81 3.33 26.93
N ALA A 529 5.37 4.52 27.12
CA ALA A 529 4.79 5.52 28.00
C ALA A 529 3.45 6.06 27.46
N ALA A 530 3.35 6.28 26.14
CA ALA A 530 2.11 6.67 25.47
C ALA A 530 1.03 5.58 25.61
N GLN A 531 1.39 4.31 25.39
CA GLN A 531 0.48 3.17 25.57
C GLN A 531 -0.09 3.13 27.00
N GLN A 532 0.78 3.23 28.00
CA GLN A 532 0.38 3.20 29.42
C GLN A 532 -0.49 4.41 29.79
N PHE A 533 -0.16 5.60 29.28
CA PHE A 533 -0.94 6.81 29.48
C PHE A 533 -2.37 6.63 28.96
N ILE A 534 -2.53 6.16 27.71
CA ILE A 534 -3.85 5.96 27.11
C ILE A 534 -4.64 4.91 27.88
N GLN A 535 -4.02 3.78 28.24
CA GLN A 535 -4.66 2.73 29.03
C GLN A 535 -5.17 3.27 30.37
N ARG A 536 -4.36 4.06 31.07
CA ARG A 536 -4.67 4.59 32.41
C ARG A 536 -5.79 5.63 32.38
N TYR A 537 -5.79 6.53 31.40
CA TYR A 537 -6.69 7.68 31.35
C TYR A 537 -7.85 7.53 30.36
N ALA A 538 -8.08 6.32 29.83
CA ALA A 538 -9.11 6.03 28.84
C ALA A 538 -10.52 6.50 29.22
N ALA A 539 -10.86 6.54 30.52
CA ALA A 539 -12.17 7.02 30.99
C ALA A 539 -12.41 8.52 30.69
N LEU A 540 -11.34 9.30 30.50
CA LEU A 540 -11.42 10.72 30.15
C LEU A 540 -11.67 10.93 28.64
N TYR A 541 -11.54 9.88 27.82
CA TYR A 541 -11.79 9.94 26.39
C TYR A 541 -13.26 10.29 26.07
N PRO A 542 -13.58 11.22 25.15
CA PRO A 542 -12.71 11.87 24.16
C PRO A 542 -12.10 13.26 24.53
N GLU A 543 -11.28 13.36 25.59
CA GLU A 543 -10.50 14.58 25.88
C GLU A 543 -9.41 14.88 24.82
N ALA A 544 -9.17 16.16 24.53
CA ALA A 544 -8.31 16.62 23.42
C ALA A 544 -6.85 16.18 23.52
N ASN A 545 -6.21 16.30 24.69
CA ASN A 545 -4.83 15.85 24.88
C ASN A 545 -4.73 14.32 24.76
N LEU A 546 -5.74 13.58 25.21
CA LEU A 546 -5.81 12.13 25.03
C LEU A 546 -5.96 11.73 23.55
N GLY A 547 -6.74 12.46 22.76
CA GLY A 547 -6.78 12.32 21.29
C GLY A 547 -5.41 12.57 20.65
N GLY A 548 -4.72 13.64 21.07
CA GLY A 548 -3.35 13.92 20.66
C GLY A 548 -2.37 12.80 21.05
N MET A 549 -2.55 12.19 22.21
CA MET A 549 -1.73 11.06 22.65
C MET A 549 -2.01 9.79 21.83
N VAL A 550 -3.27 9.50 21.47
CA VAL A 550 -3.63 8.40 20.55
C VAL A 550 -2.95 8.59 19.19
N LYS A 551 -2.95 9.82 18.65
CA LYS A 551 -2.23 10.17 17.42
C LYS A 551 -0.73 9.89 17.54
N LEU A 552 -0.10 10.40 18.60
CA LEU A 552 1.33 10.18 18.86
C LEU A 552 1.65 8.67 18.98
N PHE A 553 0.84 7.92 19.73
CA PHE A 553 0.98 6.48 19.87
C PHE A 553 0.92 5.76 18.51
N GLY A 554 -0.02 6.13 17.65
CA GLY A 554 -0.11 5.58 16.30
C GLY A 554 1.12 5.89 15.43
N MET A 555 1.63 7.12 15.48
CA MET A 555 2.87 7.51 14.78
C MET A 555 4.08 6.69 15.26
N LEU A 556 4.21 6.51 16.58
CA LEU A 556 5.26 5.72 17.20
C LEU A 556 5.19 4.24 16.80
N LEU A 557 3.98 3.66 16.72
CA LEU A 557 3.79 2.29 16.25
C LEU A 557 4.27 2.12 14.81
N ILE A 558 3.93 3.05 13.92
CA ILE A 558 4.38 3.03 12.51
C ILE A 558 5.91 3.12 12.46
N TYR A 559 6.52 4.05 13.18
CA TYR A 559 7.97 4.20 13.25
C TYR A 559 8.67 2.91 13.68
N VAL A 560 8.26 2.32 14.80
CA VAL A 560 8.85 1.06 15.30
C VAL A 560 8.63 -0.09 14.32
N THR A 561 7.49 -0.15 13.64
CA THR A 561 7.21 -1.15 12.60
C THR A 561 8.16 -1.03 11.42
N CYS A 562 8.48 0.19 10.98
CA CYS A 562 9.46 0.45 9.94
C CYS A 562 10.86 -0.01 10.37
N CYS A 563 11.30 0.35 11.58
CA CYS A 563 12.59 -0.09 12.12
C CYS A 563 12.69 -1.62 12.21
N GLU A 564 11.65 -2.30 12.69
CA GLU A 564 11.62 -3.78 12.74
C GLU A 564 11.63 -4.41 11.34
N THR A 565 11.02 -3.76 10.34
CA THR A 565 11.03 -4.22 8.94
C THR A 565 12.42 -4.11 8.33
N ASP A 566 13.07 -2.96 8.53
CA ASP A 566 14.43 -2.70 8.08
C ASP A 566 15.42 -3.71 8.67
N ALA A 567 15.33 -3.97 9.98
CA ALA A 567 16.16 -4.97 10.65
C ALA A 567 15.93 -6.39 10.10
N ARG A 568 14.68 -6.77 9.78
CA ARG A 568 14.36 -8.06 9.16
C ARG A 568 14.94 -8.18 7.75
N ASP A 569 14.86 -7.13 6.96
CA ASP A 569 15.41 -7.11 5.61
C ASP A 569 16.95 -7.22 5.64
N GLN A 570 17.60 -6.56 6.59
CA GLN A 570 19.04 -6.70 6.82
C GLN A 570 19.42 -8.13 7.26
N MET A 571 18.70 -8.73 8.21
CA MET A 571 18.91 -10.14 8.60
C MET A 571 18.70 -11.11 7.43
N ARG A 572 17.71 -10.83 6.56
CA ARG A 572 17.46 -11.64 5.37
C ARG A 572 18.67 -11.63 4.45
N VAL A 573 19.30 -10.48 4.26
CA VAL A 573 20.52 -10.37 3.45
C VAL A 573 21.68 -11.17 4.05
N LEU A 574 21.88 -11.10 5.37
CA LEU A 574 22.91 -11.88 6.06
C LEU A 574 22.74 -13.40 5.88
N SER A 575 21.50 -13.88 5.85
CA SER A 575 21.18 -15.30 5.70
C SER A 575 21.55 -15.90 4.33
N VAL A 576 21.86 -15.07 3.32
CA VAL A 576 22.22 -15.51 1.95
C VAL A 576 23.70 -15.96 1.85
N GLY A 577 24.37 -16.22 2.98
CA GLY A 577 25.73 -16.79 3.00
C GLY A 577 26.81 -15.78 2.63
N ILE A 578 26.64 -14.54 3.10
CA ILE A 578 27.55 -13.41 2.80
C ILE A 578 28.75 -13.34 3.78
N ILE A 579 28.69 -14.08 4.88
CA ILE A 579 29.77 -14.18 5.87
C ILE A 579 30.38 -15.58 5.81
#